data_AF-A0A2L1UZ87-F1
#
_entry.id   AF-A0A2L1UZ87-F1
#
_cell.length_a   1.000
_cell.length_b   1.000
_cell.length_c   1.000
_cell.angle_alpha   90.00
_cell.angle_beta   90.00
_cell.angle_gamma   90.00
#
_symmetry.space_group_name_H-M   'P 1'
#
loop_
_entity.id
_entity.type
_entity.pdbx_description
1 polymer ?
#
loop_
_entity_poly.entity_id
_entity_poly.type
_entity_poly.pdbx_seq_one_letter_code
_entity_poly.pdbx_strand_id
1 'polypeptide(L)'
;MDQKKLLVKGAFLQNDSVIAVSKIMVSRFDPHGYNKECSVFELKFNDEERNTSLSLEFVNLYETCYMRDAIYTGEKWSADSLLMSISISFYMTGYEKYIIIGSYLFEDISSIFKCNSNYPELTLVESEYNGSKAYNIVYSREKIRVTHQDNIFSISPENTILDCAIENEIELKHMCKAGICMKCRKKIISGACMTTSSSEESNMIKTQHLLTCNYKALTSLVIG
;
A
#
# COMPACT_ATOMS: atom_id res chain seq x y z
N MET A 1 3.45 19.84 13.09
CA MET A 1 3.14 18.40 13.07
C MET A 1 3.67 17.89 11.75
N ASP A 2 4.70 17.04 11.79
CA ASP A 2 5.38 16.56 10.58
C ASP A 2 4.37 15.93 9.62
N GLN A 3 4.29 16.50 8.41
CA GLN A 3 3.62 15.86 7.28
C GLN A 3 4.34 14.55 7.04
N LYS A 4 3.78 13.43 7.51
CA LYS A 4 4.33 12.10 7.27
C LYS A 4 4.38 11.88 5.76
N LYS A 5 5.58 11.93 5.21
CA LYS A 5 5.90 11.52 3.85
C LYS A 5 6.45 10.10 3.91
N LEU A 6 6.05 9.28 2.97
CA LEU A 6 6.48 7.90 2.84
C LEU A 6 6.88 7.65 1.40
N LEU A 7 8.14 7.27 1.18
CA LEU A 7 8.59 6.83 -0.12
C LEU A 7 8.30 5.33 -0.26
N VAL A 8 7.39 5.00 -1.18
CA VAL A 8 6.97 3.63 -1.46
C VAL A 8 7.55 3.17 -2.77
N LYS A 9 8.00 1.92 -2.82
CA LYS A 9 8.37 1.23 -4.05
C LYS A 9 7.32 0.18 -4.34
N GLY A 10 6.56 0.35 -5.41
CA GLY A 10 5.42 -0.51 -5.70
C GLY A 10 5.17 -0.72 -7.18
N ALA A 11 4.51 -1.83 -7.49
CA ALA A 11 4.08 -2.19 -8.83
C ALA A 11 2.73 -1.52 -9.15
N PHE A 12 2.77 -0.30 -9.71
CA PHE A 12 1.57 0.43 -10.09
C PHE A 12 1.27 0.19 -11.57
N LEU A 13 0.15 -0.48 -11.83
CA LEU A 13 -0.38 -0.76 -13.16
C LEU A 13 -1.18 0.44 -13.69
N GLN A 14 -0.80 0.89 -14.88
CA GLN A 14 -1.54 1.82 -15.75
C GLN A 14 -1.93 1.02 -17.00
N ASN A 15 -3.20 0.63 -17.08
CA ASN A 15 -3.77 -0.26 -18.10
C ASN A 15 -3.19 -1.70 -18.13
N ASP A 16 -4.01 -2.67 -18.55
CA ASP A 16 -3.86 -4.12 -18.31
C ASP A 16 -2.66 -4.84 -18.97
N SER A 17 -1.61 -4.14 -19.41
CA SER A 17 -0.57 -4.76 -20.24
C SER A 17 0.89 -4.53 -19.83
N VAL A 18 1.22 -3.62 -18.91
CA VAL A 18 2.61 -3.47 -18.42
C VAL A 18 2.66 -3.16 -16.93
N ILE A 19 3.16 -4.10 -16.14
CA ILE A 19 3.54 -3.83 -14.74
C ILE A 19 4.76 -2.92 -14.75
N ALA A 20 4.58 -1.71 -14.22
CA ALA A 20 5.66 -0.76 -14.14
C ALA A 20 5.86 -0.36 -12.67
N VAL A 21 7.04 -0.73 -12.12
CA VAL A 21 7.40 -0.42 -10.74
C VAL A 21 7.90 1.01 -10.67
N SER A 22 7.32 1.81 -9.79
CA SER A 22 7.69 3.22 -9.55
C SER A 22 8.06 3.47 -8.09
N LYS A 23 8.79 4.56 -7.87
CA LYS A 23 8.92 5.19 -6.55
C LYS A 23 7.79 6.22 -6.40
N ILE A 24 6.86 5.94 -5.49
CA ILE A 24 5.71 6.80 -5.22
C ILE A 24 5.93 7.54 -3.91
N MET A 25 5.81 8.86 -3.95
CA MET A 25 5.75 9.68 -2.76
C MET A 25 4.33 9.67 -2.24
N VAL A 26 4.12 9.10 -1.05
CA VAL A 26 2.84 9.12 -0.35
C VAL A 26 2.90 10.20 0.72
N SER A 27 1.95 11.12 0.71
CA SER A 27 1.92 12.24 1.65
C SER A 27 0.51 12.52 2.14
N ARG A 28 0.40 12.92 3.41
CA ARG A 28 -0.85 13.43 3.97
C ARG A 28 -0.93 14.93 3.78
N PHE A 29 -2.08 15.38 3.27
CA PHE A 29 -2.43 16.79 3.12
C PHE A 29 -3.74 17.05 3.88
N ASP A 30 -3.74 18.02 4.78
CA ASP A 30 -4.90 18.40 5.59
C ASP A 30 -5.41 19.79 5.11
N PRO A 31 -6.29 19.87 4.08
CA PRO A 31 -6.76 21.14 3.54
C PRO A 31 -7.52 21.98 4.58
N HIS A 32 -8.23 21.30 5.49
CA HIS A 32 -9.05 21.92 6.53
C HIS A 32 -8.78 21.23 7.86
N GLY A 33 -7.63 21.53 8.47
CA GLY A 33 -7.25 21.03 9.78
C GLY A 33 -7.95 21.78 10.90
N TYR A 34 -9.10 21.30 11.39
CA TYR A 34 -9.73 21.83 12.60
C TYR A 34 -8.95 21.35 13.83
N ASN A 35 -8.80 20.04 14.00
CA ASN A 35 -7.94 19.36 14.99
C ASN A 35 -7.75 17.86 14.62
N LYS A 36 -7.02 17.08 15.42
CA LYS A 36 -6.80 15.63 15.14
C LYS A 36 -8.09 14.80 15.14
N GLU A 37 -9.10 15.24 15.86
CA GLU A 37 -10.36 14.51 16.05
C GLU A 37 -11.32 14.74 14.89
N CYS A 38 -11.35 15.96 14.32
CA CYS A 38 -12.18 16.30 13.18
C CYS A 38 -11.33 16.92 12.08
N SER A 39 -11.12 16.19 11.00
CA SER A 39 -10.28 16.65 9.89
C SER A 39 -10.77 16.11 8.56
N VAL A 40 -10.77 16.98 7.54
CA VAL A 40 -10.77 16.55 6.14
C VAL A 40 -9.31 16.44 5.72
N PHE A 41 -8.92 15.30 5.17
CA PHE A 41 -7.55 15.07 4.72
C PHE A 41 -7.48 14.20 3.49
N GLU A 42 -6.40 14.35 2.75
CA GLU A 42 -6.09 13.62 1.53
C GLU A 42 -4.80 12.83 1.74
N LEU A 43 -4.77 11.59 1.26
CA LEU A 43 -3.51 10.88 1.03
C LEU A 43 -3.18 10.92 -0.44
N LYS A 44 -2.11 11.63 -0.79
CA LYS A 44 -1.63 11.83 -2.16
C LYS A 44 -0.53 10.84 -2.48
N PHE A 45 -0.74 10.06 -3.52
CA PHE A 45 0.20 9.12 -4.11
C PHE A 45 0.71 9.74 -5.40
N ASN A 46 1.94 10.25 -5.39
CA ASN A 46 2.52 10.96 -6.54
C ASN A 46 3.57 10.09 -7.22
N ASP A 47 3.36 9.78 -8.50
CA ASP A 47 4.35 9.22 -9.41
C ASP A 47 4.97 10.36 -10.22
N GLU A 48 6.11 10.89 -9.76
CA GLU A 48 6.80 11.99 -10.44
C GLU A 48 7.36 11.56 -11.81
N GLU A 49 7.81 10.31 -11.94
CA GLU A 49 8.38 9.80 -13.19
C GLU A 49 7.34 9.76 -14.31
N ARG A 50 6.08 9.48 -13.97
CA ARG A 50 4.96 9.37 -14.92
C ARG A 50 4.03 10.57 -14.92
N ASN A 51 4.28 11.55 -14.05
CA ASN A 51 3.40 12.71 -13.85
C ASN A 51 1.93 12.30 -13.62
N THR A 52 1.71 11.29 -12.77
CA THR A 52 0.36 10.85 -12.39
C THR A 52 0.20 10.87 -10.88
N SER A 53 -1.04 11.06 -10.43
CA SER A 53 -1.35 11.00 -9.00
C SER A 53 -2.70 10.36 -8.71
N LEU A 54 -2.79 9.77 -7.53
CA LEU A 54 -4.02 9.34 -6.90
C LEU A 54 -4.16 10.06 -5.57
N SER A 55 -5.30 10.69 -5.34
CA SER A 55 -5.67 11.26 -4.05
C SER A 55 -6.84 10.48 -3.45
N LEU A 56 -6.62 9.87 -2.29
CA LEU A 56 -7.70 9.28 -1.50
C LEU A 56 -8.19 10.33 -0.50
N GLU A 57 -9.47 10.69 -0.59
CA GLU A 57 -10.08 11.69 0.29
C GLU A 57 -10.71 11.03 1.51
N PHE A 58 -10.45 11.60 2.67
CA PHE A 58 -10.96 11.10 3.94
C PHE A 58 -11.57 12.21 4.78
N VAL A 59 -12.52 11.80 5.61
CA VAL A 59 -13.01 12.60 6.74
C VAL A 59 -12.83 11.79 8.00
N ASN A 60 -12.08 12.33 8.95
CA ASN A 60 -12.04 11.79 10.31
C ASN A 60 -13.07 12.51 11.17
N LEU A 61 -13.86 11.74 11.92
CA LEU A 61 -14.69 12.19 13.02
C LEU A 61 -14.42 11.29 14.23
N TYR A 62 -13.63 11.79 15.17
CA TYR A 62 -13.11 11.12 16.35
C TYR A 62 -12.29 9.87 15.99
N GLU A 63 -12.83 8.68 16.29
CA GLU A 63 -12.21 7.37 16.01
C GLU A 63 -12.71 6.77 14.70
N THR A 64 -13.60 7.47 13.98
CA THR A 64 -14.21 6.97 12.75
C THR A 64 -13.65 7.70 11.53
N CYS A 65 -13.06 6.93 10.63
CA CYS A 65 -12.56 7.45 9.36
C CYS A 65 -13.47 7.04 8.20
N TYR A 66 -13.93 8.03 7.44
CA TYR A 66 -14.74 7.85 6.25
C TYR A 66 -13.86 8.03 5.02
N MET A 67 -13.90 7.08 4.09
CA MET A 67 -13.31 7.26 2.76
C MET A 67 -14.39 7.88 1.86
N ARG A 68 -14.11 9.08 1.36
CA ARG A 68 -15.06 9.86 0.57
C ARG A 68 -14.87 9.67 -0.91
N ASP A 69 -13.64 9.68 -1.40
CA ASP A 69 -13.36 9.65 -2.83
C ASP A 69 -11.98 9.08 -3.17
N ALA A 70 -11.80 8.71 -4.44
CA ALA A 70 -10.54 8.34 -5.05
C ALA A 70 -10.38 9.12 -6.36
N ILE A 71 -9.61 10.20 -6.31
CA ILE A 71 -9.44 11.15 -7.42
C ILE A 71 -8.12 10.88 -8.13
N TYR A 72 -8.18 10.74 -9.46
CA TYR A 72 -7.01 10.48 -10.31
C TYR A 72 -6.64 11.72 -11.12
N THR A 73 -5.35 11.99 -11.27
CA THR A 73 -4.83 12.93 -12.26
C THR A 73 -3.94 12.19 -13.24
N GLY A 74 -4.26 12.27 -14.53
CA GLY A 74 -3.59 11.51 -15.59
C GLY A 74 -4.36 10.22 -15.92
N GLU A 75 -3.63 9.14 -16.21
CA GLU A 75 -4.25 7.84 -16.49
C GLU A 75 -4.85 7.21 -15.22
N LYS A 76 -6.01 6.57 -15.37
CA LYS A 76 -6.68 5.85 -14.26
C LYS A 76 -5.79 4.69 -13.83
N TRP A 77 -5.57 4.58 -12.52
CA TRP A 77 -4.83 3.45 -11.98
C TRP A 77 -5.69 2.19 -12.01
N SER A 78 -5.07 1.02 -12.18
CA SER A 78 -5.79 -0.26 -12.14
C SER A 78 -6.51 -0.51 -10.80
N ALA A 79 -7.43 -1.48 -10.78
CA ALA A 79 -8.09 -1.93 -9.56
C ALA A 79 -7.07 -2.37 -8.48
N ASP A 80 -6.03 -3.12 -8.87
CA ASP A 80 -4.95 -3.53 -7.97
C ASP A 80 -4.15 -2.35 -7.43
N SER A 81 -3.85 -1.37 -8.28
CA SER A 81 -3.17 -0.14 -7.86
C SER A 81 -3.99 0.64 -6.83
N LEU A 82 -5.33 0.67 -6.98
CA LEU A 82 -6.22 1.29 -6.00
C LEU A 82 -6.24 0.50 -4.69
N LEU A 83 -6.41 -0.82 -4.74
CA LEU A 83 -6.38 -1.69 -3.55
C LEU A 83 -5.06 -1.57 -2.80
N MET A 84 -3.93 -1.57 -3.52
CA MET A 84 -2.60 -1.33 -2.95
C MET A 84 -2.54 0.02 -2.24
N SER A 85 -3.07 1.07 -2.85
CA SER A 85 -3.10 2.42 -2.28
C SER A 85 -3.98 2.49 -1.04
N ILE A 86 -5.14 1.82 -1.05
CA ILE A 86 -6.00 1.66 0.13
C ILE A 86 -5.26 0.90 1.24
N SER A 87 -4.55 -0.18 0.94
CA SER A 87 -3.74 -0.94 1.92
C SER A 87 -2.63 -0.06 2.54
N ILE A 88 -1.89 0.68 1.71
CA ILE A 88 -0.87 1.65 2.17
C ILE A 88 -1.50 2.75 3.03
N SER A 89 -2.72 3.20 2.70
CA SER A 89 -3.37 4.25 3.45
C SER A 89 -3.63 3.85 4.91
N PHE A 90 -3.96 2.58 5.19
CA PHE A 90 -4.12 2.09 6.56
C PHE A 90 -2.80 2.17 7.34
N TYR A 91 -1.66 1.85 6.70
CA TYR A 91 -0.34 2.07 7.31
C TYR A 91 -0.09 3.55 7.64
N MET A 92 -0.48 4.45 6.74
CA MET A 92 -0.28 5.89 6.90
C MET A 92 -1.16 6.52 7.99
N THR A 93 -2.42 6.06 8.09
CA THR A 93 -3.41 6.63 9.01
C THR A 93 -3.43 5.96 10.38
N GLY A 94 -3.10 4.67 10.44
CA GLY A 94 -3.21 3.84 11.65
C GLY A 94 -4.63 3.36 11.95
N TYR A 95 -5.60 3.56 11.05
CA TYR A 95 -6.94 2.97 11.19
C TYR A 95 -6.91 1.48 10.85
N GLU A 96 -7.94 0.76 11.29
CA GLU A 96 -8.20 -0.63 10.90
C GLU A 96 -9.46 -0.76 10.03
N LYS A 97 -10.21 0.34 9.87
CA LYS A 97 -11.44 0.38 9.09
C LYS A 97 -11.70 1.75 8.48
N TYR A 98 -12.19 1.77 7.25
CA TYR A 98 -12.81 2.94 6.63
C TYR A 98 -14.27 2.67 6.31
N ILE A 99 -15.11 3.70 6.50
CA ILE A 99 -16.54 3.65 6.19
C ILE A 99 -16.81 4.43 4.90
N ILE A 100 -17.63 3.87 4.02
CA ILE A 100 -18.13 4.52 2.81
C ILE A 100 -19.65 4.60 2.91
N ILE A 101 -20.18 5.81 2.91
CA ILE A 101 -21.63 6.10 3.02
C ILE A 101 -22.21 6.70 1.72
N GLY A 102 -21.36 7.14 0.80
CA GLY A 102 -21.77 7.76 -0.46
C GLY A 102 -22.06 6.72 -1.54
N SER A 103 -23.30 6.70 -2.02
CA SER A 103 -23.77 5.70 -3.00
C SER A 103 -23.00 5.69 -4.32
N TYR A 104 -22.39 6.81 -4.71
CA TYR A 104 -21.65 6.93 -5.96
C TYR A 104 -20.38 6.07 -6.01
N LEU A 105 -19.76 5.76 -4.87
CA LEU A 105 -18.58 4.89 -4.82
C LEU A 105 -18.95 3.40 -4.74
N PHE A 106 -20.21 3.06 -4.45
CA PHE A 106 -20.58 1.69 -4.09
C PHE A 106 -20.34 0.69 -5.22
N GLU A 107 -20.71 1.06 -6.45
CA GLU A 107 -20.55 0.19 -7.62
C GLU A 107 -19.05 -0.03 -7.92
N ASP A 108 -18.27 1.05 -8.00
CA ASP A 108 -16.84 1.00 -8.27
C ASP A 108 -16.08 0.21 -7.21
N ILE A 109 -16.29 0.50 -5.92
CA ILE A 109 -15.63 -0.19 -4.83
C ILE A 109 -16.05 -1.67 -4.78
N SER A 110 -17.34 -1.97 -4.95
CA SER A 110 -17.80 -3.36 -4.98
C SER A 110 -17.19 -4.14 -6.15
N SER A 111 -17.09 -3.52 -7.33
CA SER A 111 -16.46 -4.14 -8.49
C SER A 111 -14.97 -4.41 -8.27
N ILE A 112 -14.24 -3.46 -7.70
CA ILE A 112 -12.81 -3.58 -7.43
C ILE A 112 -12.55 -4.68 -6.40
N PHE A 113 -13.33 -4.74 -5.32
CA PHE A 113 -13.16 -5.76 -4.29
C PHE A 113 -13.62 -7.16 -4.72
N LYS A 114 -14.57 -7.29 -5.65
CA LYS A 114 -14.92 -8.59 -6.26
C LYS A 114 -13.75 -9.24 -6.99
N CYS A 115 -12.88 -8.44 -7.56
CA CYS A 115 -11.67 -8.88 -8.26
C CYS A 115 -10.43 -8.92 -7.37
N ASN A 116 -10.55 -8.66 -6.06
CA ASN A 116 -9.40 -8.65 -5.15
C ASN A 116 -8.86 -10.06 -4.92
N SER A 117 -7.80 -10.43 -5.63
CA SER A 117 -7.03 -11.65 -5.38
C SER A 117 -5.68 -11.38 -4.69
N ASN A 118 -5.17 -10.15 -4.78
CA ASN A 118 -3.78 -9.82 -4.48
C ASN A 118 -3.58 -9.21 -3.09
N TYR A 119 -4.65 -8.71 -2.46
CA TYR A 119 -4.59 -7.99 -1.18
C TYR A 119 -5.54 -8.63 -0.15
N PRO A 120 -5.23 -9.84 0.35
CA PRO A 120 -6.04 -10.55 1.36
C PRO A 120 -6.17 -9.79 2.68
N GLU A 121 -5.30 -8.80 2.93
CA GLU A 121 -5.40 -7.89 4.06
C GLU A 121 -6.57 -6.90 3.97
N LEU A 122 -7.21 -6.77 2.81
CA LEU A 122 -8.37 -5.90 2.61
C LEU A 122 -9.64 -6.71 2.39
N THR A 123 -10.69 -6.36 3.14
CA THR A 123 -12.02 -6.97 2.97
C THR A 123 -13.09 -5.88 2.90
N LEU A 124 -14.08 -6.09 2.04
CA LEU A 124 -15.25 -5.21 1.93
C LEU A 124 -16.45 -5.89 2.59
N VAL A 125 -17.04 -5.22 3.56
CA VAL A 125 -18.20 -5.72 4.30
C VAL A 125 -19.36 -4.76 4.09
N GLU A 126 -20.47 -5.26 3.56
CA GLU A 126 -21.71 -4.48 3.51
C GLU A 126 -22.23 -4.24 4.93
N SER A 127 -22.70 -3.02 5.18
CA SER A 127 -23.11 -2.56 6.49
C SER A 127 -24.23 -1.52 6.38
N GLU A 128 -24.69 -1.04 7.52
CA GLU A 128 -25.68 0.03 7.61
C GLU A 128 -25.12 1.14 8.51
N TYR A 129 -25.34 2.39 8.11
CA TYR A 129 -24.98 3.57 8.87
C TYR A 129 -26.18 4.52 8.89
N ASN A 130 -26.70 4.82 10.09
CA ASN A 130 -27.88 5.68 10.29
C ASN A 130 -29.08 5.32 9.38
N GLY A 131 -29.43 4.04 9.26
CA GLY A 131 -30.58 3.61 8.44
C GLY A 131 -30.30 3.50 6.94
N SER A 132 -29.07 3.80 6.49
CA SER A 132 -28.69 3.80 5.08
C SER A 132 -27.59 2.78 4.82
N LYS A 133 -27.60 2.19 3.61
CA LYS A 133 -26.54 1.28 3.16
C LYS A 133 -25.17 1.96 3.25
N ALA A 134 -24.19 1.21 3.74
CA ALA A 134 -22.79 1.62 3.84
C ALA A 134 -21.86 0.44 3.56
N TYR A 135 -20.60 0.73 3.27
CA TYR A 135 -19.56 -0.29 3.19
C TYR A 135 -18.44 -0.02 4.18
N ASN A 136 -17.95 -1.07 4.82
CA ASN A 136 -16.73 -1.04 5.60
C ASN A 136 -15.61 -1.69 4.81
N ILE A 137 -14.55 -0.95 4.55
CA ILE A 137 -13.26 -1.53 4.16
C ILE A 137 -12.53 -1.85 5.46
N VAL A 138 -12.32 -3.14 5.73
CA VAL A 138 -11.63 -3.63 6.94
C VAL A 138 -10.23 -4.12 6.57
N TYR A 139 -9.24 -3.68 7.37
CA TYR A 139 -7.83 -3.99 7.19
C TYR A 139 -7.32 -4.93 8.26
N SER A 140 -6.66 -6.01 7.83
CA SER A 140 -6.05 -7.03 8.67
C SER A 140 -4.56 -7.14 8.35
N ARG A 141 -3.72 -6.37 9.04
CA ARG A 141 -2.27 -6.33 8.78
C ARG A 141 -1.61 -7.71 8.85
N GLU A 142 -2.09 -8.56 9.75
CA GLU A 142 -1.64 -9.94 9.97
C GLU A 142 -1.93 -10.87 8.79
N LYS A 143 -2.72 -10.43 7.80
CA LYS A 143 -2.97 -11.17 6.54
C LYS A 143 -2.04 -10.76 5.41
N ILE A 144 -1.17 -9.77 5.60
CA ILE A 144 -0.17 -9.42 4.58
C ILE A 144 0.77 -10.61 4.39
N ARG A 145 0.99 -11.00 3.13
CA ARG A 145 1.89 -12.10 2.75
C ARG A 145 2.90 -11.68 1.70
N VAL A 146 4.06 -12.33 1.72
CA VAL A 146 5.03 -12.23 0.64
C VAL A 146 5.07 -13.56 -0.10
N THR A 147 4.94 -13.49 -1.43
CA THR A 147 5.05 -14.65 -2.32
C THR A 147 6.37 -14.59 -3.07
N HIS A 148 7.12 -15.69 -3.04
CA HIS A 148 8.35 -15.87 -3.80
C HIS A 148 8.40 -17.29 -4.38
N GLN A 149 8.34 -17.39 -5.71
CA GLN A 149 8.11 -18.67 -6.40
C GLN A 149 6.85 -19.35 -5.84
N ASP A 150 6.93 -20.61 -5.43
CA ASP A 150 5.81 -21.36 -4.84
C ASP A 150 5.66 -21.17 -3.33
N ASN A 151 6.53 -20.36 -2.70
CA ASN A 151 6.52 -20.13 -1.26
C ASN A 151 5.73 -18.87 -0.92
N ILE A 152 4.91 -18.96 0.14
CA ILE A 152 4.18 -17.84 0.72
C ILE A 152 4.54 -17.78 2.19
N PHE A 153 4.96 -16.61 2.67
CA PHE A 153 5.31 -16.41 4.08
C PHE A 153 4.67 -15.16 4.67
N SER A 154 4.46 -15.20 5.99
CA SER A 154 3.90 -14.10 6.75
C SER A 154 4.96 -13.04 7.03
N ILE A 155 4.54 -11.78 7.19
CA ILE A 155 5.44 -10.69 7.56
C ILE A 155 5.24 -10.26 9.02
N SER A 156 6.31 -9.73 9.62
CA SER A 156 6.26 -9.00 10.88
C SER A 156 6.53 -7.51 10.62
N PRO A 157 5.78 -6.58 11.26
CA PRO A 157 5.97 -5.14 11.16
C PRO A 157 7.41 -4.65 11.38
N GLU A 158 8.12 -5.33 12.27
CA GLU A 158 9.44 -4.91 12.74
C GLU A 158 10.57 -5.48 11.88
N ASN A 159 10.27 -6.53 11.12
CA ASN A 159 11.27 -7.34 10.43
C ASN A 159 11.36 -7.00 8.95
N THR A 160 12.54 -7.20 8.36
CA THR A 160 12.72 -7.07 6.91
C THR A 160 12.06 -8.25 6.19
N ILE A 161 11.86 -8.14 4.88
CA ILE A 161 11.36 -9.26 4.07
C ILE A 161 12.28 -10.49 4.22
N LEU A 162 13.61 -10.29 4.31
CA LEU A 162 14.56 -11.39 4.51
C LEU A 162 14.39 -12.03 5.88
N ASP A 163 14.25 -11.24 6.94
CA ASP A 163 14.11 -11.78 8.30
C ASP A 163 12.82 -12.60 8.41
N CYS A 164 11.72 -12.09 7.86
CA CYS A 164 10.45 -12.82 7.81
C CYS A 164 10.59 -14.14 7.02
N ALA A 165 11.31 -14.14 5.90
CA ALA A 165 11.54 -15.37 5.15
C ALA A 165 12.32 -16.41 5.98
N ILE A 166 13.38 -15.98 6.68
CA ILE A 166 14.19 -16.86 7.53
C ILE A 166 13.36 -17.43 8.70
N GLU A 167 12.53 -16.61 9.33
CA GLU A 167 11.63 -17.02 10.42
C GLU A 167 10.57 -18.04 9.97
N ASN A 168 10.16 -17.97 8.70
CA ASN A 168 9.23 -18.92 8.10
C ASN A 168 9.96 -20.08 7.37
N GLU A 169 11.26 -20.28 7.63
CA GLU A 169 12.06 -21.35 7.03
C GLU A 169 12.13 -21.32 5.48
N ILE A 170 11.94 -20.13 4.88
CA ILE A 170 12.03 -19.89 3.43
C ILE A 170 13.41 -19.39 3.05
N GLU A 171 14.09 -20.13 2.17
CA GLU A 171 15.42 -19.76 1.70
C GLU A 171 15.35 -18.67 0.63
N LEU A 172 15.78 -17.46 1.01
CA LEU A 172 16.12 -16.39 0.07
C LEU A 172 17.63 -16.24 -0.02
N LYS A 173 18.18 -16.21 -1.23
CA LYS A 173 19.60 -15.96 -1.46
C LYS A 173 20.03 -14.68 -0.73
N HIS A 174 21.02 -14.76 0.15
CA HIS A 174 21.55 -13.62 0.88
C HIS A 174 23.02 -13.85 1.28
N MET A 175 23.67 -12.82 1.82
CA MET A 175 25.05 -12.94 2.33
C MET A 175 25.31 -11.96 3.48
N CYS A 176 25.30 -10.65 3.22
CA CYS A 176 25.73 -9.66 4.23
C CYS A 176 24.64 -9.19 5.21
N LYS A 177 23.35 -9.31 4.85
CA LYS A 177 22.21 -8.69 5.55
C LYS A 177 22.32 -7.18 5.84
N ALA A 178 23.22 -6.47 5.15
CA ALA A 178 23.54 -5.06 5.39
C ALA A 178 23.22 -4.15 4.19
N GLY A 179 22.51 -4.65 3.16
CA GLY A 179 22.10 -3.83 2.01
C GLY A 179 23.19 -3.50 0.99
N ILE A 180 24.40 -4.06 1.10
CA ILE A 180 25.54 -3.68 0.24
C ILE A 180 25.95 -4.73 -0.80
N CYS A 181 25.84 -6.03 -0.48
CA CYS A 181 26.38 -7.09 -1.34
C CYS A 181 25.51 -7.46 -2.56
N MET A 182 24.27 -6.94 -2.62
CA MET A 182 23.28 -7.21 -3.67
C MET A 182 22.84 -8.68 -3.85
N LYS A 183 23.28 -9.62 -2.99
CA LYS A 183 22.94 -11.05 -3.12
C LYS A 183 21.46 -11.35 -2.85
N CYS A 184 20.81 -10.54 -2.03
CA CYS A 184 19.38 -10.61 -1.69
C CYS A 184 18.48 -9.76 -2.60
N ARG A 185 18.98 -9.42 -3.79
CA ARG A 185 18.21 -8.66 -4.77
C ARG A 185 17.07 -9.51 -5.32
N LYS A 186 15.86 -8.93 -5.33
CA LYS A 186 14.66 -9.52 -5.95
C LYS A 186 13.93 -8.50 -6.80
N LYS A 187 13.29 -8.95 -7.88
CA LYS A 187 12.40 -8.09 -8.66
C LYS A 187 11.03 -8.00 -7.96
N ILE A 188 10.42 -6.82 -7.96
CA ILE A 188 9.03 -6.63 -7.53
C ILE A 188 8.13 -7.00 -8.72
N ILE A 189 7.17 -7.89 -8.46
CA ILE A 189 6.18 -8.34 -9.44
C ILE A 189 4.83 -7.67 -9.16
N SER A 190 4.38 -7.66 -7.90
CA SER A 190 3.18 -6.93 -7.48
C SER A 190 3.31 -6.46 -6.03
N GLY A 191 2.44 -5.54 -5.61
CA GLY A 191 2.43 -4.99 -4.25
C GLY A 191 3.44 -3.87 -4.02
N ALA A 192 3.55 -3.45 -2.76
CA ALA A 192 4.35 -2.31 -2.34
C ALA A 192 5.21 -2.60 -1.10
N CYS A 193 6.36 -1.95 -1.05
CA CYS A 193 7.33 -2.04 0.02
C CYS A 193 7.97 -0.67 0.31
N MET A 194 8.62 -0.56 1.47
CA MET A 194 9.41 0.61 1.84
C MET A 194 10.79 0.20 2.36
N THR A 195 11.75 1.11 2.25
CA THR A 195 13.08 0.91 2.84
C THR A 195 13.02 0.96 4.37
N THR A 196 13.83 0.14 5.04
CA THR A 196 14.02 0.19 6.50
C THR A 196 15.15 1.14 6.91
N SER A 197 16.07 1.43 5.99
CA SER A 197 17.20 2.32 6.23
C SER A 197 16.98 3.67 5.57
N SER A 198 17.37 4.75 6.26
CA SER A 198 17.44 6.10 5.70
C SER A 198 18.60 6.29 4.73
N SER A 199 19.54 5.33 4.66
CA SER A 199 20.59 5.33 3.66
C SER A 199 19.99 5.22 2.27
N GLU A 200 20.46 6.10 1.38
CA GLU A 200 20.05 6.11 -0.02
C GLU A 200 20.21 4.71 -0.62
N GLU A 201 19.16 4.25 -1.27
CA GLU A 201 19.21 3.03 -2.07
C GLU A 201 20.35 3.20 -3.08
N SER A 202 21.31 2.27 -3.08
CA SER A 202 22.43 2.32 -4.02
C SER A 202 21.91 2.52 -5.44
N ASN A 203 22.46 3.49 -6.16
CA ASN A 203 22.14 3.78 -7.58
C ASN A 203 22.33 2.55 -8.50
N MET A 204 22.96 1.48 -8.00
CA MET A 204 23.11 0.20 -8.69
C MET A 204 21.84 -0.67 -8.68
N ILE A 205 20.84 -0.35 -7.85
CA ILE A 205 19.57 -1.09 -7.78
C ILE A 205 18.57 -0.45 -8.73
N LYS A 206 18.13 -1.20 -9.74
CA LYS A 206 17.09 -0.73 -10.67
C LYS A 206 15.76 -0.51 -9.92
N THR A 207 14.94 0.42 -10.39
CA THR A 207 13.61 0.74 -9.81
C THR A 207 12.69 -0.47 -9.66
N GLN A 208 12.80 -1.49 -10.51
CA GLN A 208 12.00 -2.72 -10.38
C GLN A 208 12.55 -3.74 -9.36
N HIS A 209 13.68 -3.50 -8.70
CA HIS A 209 14.31 -4.43 -7.77
C HIS A 209 14.38 -3.87 -6.36
N LEU A 210 14.39 -4.74 -5.35
CA LEU A 210 14.66 -4.40 -3.95
C LEU A 210 15.75 -5.29 -3.38
N LEU A 211 16.26 -4.94 -2.20
CA LEU A 211 17.09 -5.83 -1.37
C LEU A 211 16.26 -6.30 -0.18
N THR A 212 15.98 -7.60 -0.09
CA THR A 212 15.02 -8.11 0.93
C THR A 212 15.47 -7.85 2.37
N CYS A 213 16.76 -7.65 2.63
CA CYS A 213 17.30 -7.29 3.95
C CYS A 213 17.17 -5.81 4.34
N ASN A 214 16.76 -4.93 3.41
CA ASN A 214 16.64 -3.49 3.66
C ASN A 214 15.22 -2.99 3.37
N TYR A 215 14.28 -3.88 3.12
CA TYR A 215 12.92 -3.54 2.74
C TYR A 215 11.91 -4.26 3.62
N LYS A 216 10.80 -3.57 3.91
CA LYS A 216 9.59 -4.08 4.56
C LYS A 216 8.45 -4.08 3.55
N ALA A 217 7.67 -5.15 3.52
CA ALA A 217 6.43 -5.15 2.76
C ALA A 217 5.39 -4.26 3.47
N LEU A 218 4.69 -3.41 2.70
CA LEU A 218 3.61 -2.55 3.18
C LEU A 218 2.24 -3.14 2.87
N THR A 219 2.17 -3.90 1.78
CA THR A 219 0.99 -4.64 1.31
C THR A 219 1.41 -6.08 1.06
N SER A 220 0.45 -6.95 0.74
CA SER A 220 0.79 -8.23 0.13
C SER A 220 1.64 -7.99 -1.12
N LEU A 221 2.74 -8.74 -1.25
CA LEU A 221 3.86 -8.45 -2.15
C LEU A 221 4.31 -9.72 -2.86
N VAL A 222 4.49 -9.66 -4.17
CA VAL A 222 5.06 -10.77 -4.96
C VAL A 222 6.44 -10.37 -5.45
N ILE A 223 7.43 -11.22 -5.17
CA ILE A 223 8.84 -11.00 -5.54
C ILE A 223 9.44 -12.20 -6.26
N GLY A 224 10.44 -11.95 -7.11
CA GLY A 224 11.16 -12.98 -7.87
C GLY A 224 12.38 -12.43 -8.58
#